data_AF-A0A222T133-F1
#
_entry.id   AF-A0A222T133-F1
#
_cell.length_a   1.000
_cell.length_b   1.000
_cell.length_c   1.000
_cell.angle_alpha   90.00
_cell.angle_beta   90.00
_cell.angle_gamma   90.00
#
_symmetry.space_group_name_H-M   'P 1'
#
loop_
_entity.id
_entity.type
_entity.pdbx_description
1 polymer ?
#
loop_
_entity_poly.entity_id
_entity_poly.type
_entity_poly.pdbx_seq_one_letter_code
_entity_poly.pdbx_strand_id
1 'polypeptide(L)'
;MDGEGVRLDRPKARRRNPLPRWDPEAFGRASERIARFLGTGRFIAWMTAFVALWLAWNILAPSRLRFDPFPFIFLTLMLSLQASYSAPLILLAQYRQADRDRVNLEQDRKRNERSIADTEFLTREIAALRTGLGEVATRDWLRDQLEDLRQEPDGGRSAPRPGAHGEPPAD
;
A
#
# COMPACT_ATOMS: atom_id res chain seq x y z
N MET A 1 -33.79 12.19 48.29
CA MET A 1 -32.33 12.21 48.12
C MET A 1 -31.82 10.91 48.67
N ASP A 2 -30.97 10.24 47.91
CA ASP A 2 -29.91 9.28 48.31
C ASP A 2 -29.74 8.27 47.17
N GLY A 3 -28.62 8.40 46.47
CA GLY A 3 -28.26 7.60 45.32
C GLY A 3 -27.32 6.47 45.72
N GLU A 4 -27.52 5.32 45.08
CA GLU A 4 -26.51 4.29 44.85
C GLU A 4 -26.92 3.66 43.51
N GLY A 5 -26.12 3.74 42.45
CA GLY A 5 -24.94 2.90 42.31
C GLY A 5 -25.09 2.12 41.00
N VAL A 6 -24.48 2.67 39.96
CA VAL A 6 -24.13 2.08 38.66
C VAL A 6 -24.17 0.53 38.65
N ARG A 7 -25.05 -0.07 37.84
CA ARG A 7 -24.89 -1.46 37.41
C ARG A 7 -24.56 -1.55 35.93
N LEU A 8 -23.27 -1.32 35.71
CA LEU A 8 -22.39 -1.87 34.68
C LEU A 8 -23.05 -2.78 33.66
N ASP A 9 -23.22 -2.19 32.47
CA ASP A 9 -23.02 -2.76 31.16
C ASP A 9 -22.24 -4.10 31.20
N ARG A 10 -22.94 -5.20 30.95
CA ARG A 10 -22.31 -6.52 30.77
C ARG A 10 -21.86 -6.61 29.31
N PRO A 11 -20.55 -6.53 29.01
CA PRO A 11 -20.10 -6.79 27.65
C PRO A 11 -20.47 -8.22 27.29
N LYS A 12 -21.36 -8.36 26.31
CA LYS A 12 -21.75 -9.63 25.68
C LYS A 12 -20.47 -10.37 25.28
N ALA A 13 -20.18 -11.47 25.98
CA ALA A 13 -19.02 -12.30 25.76
C ALA A 13 -18.84 -12.57 24.25
N ARG A 14 -17.71 -12.11 23.71
CA ARG A 14 -17.29 -12.33 22.33
C ARG A 14 -17.22 -13.84 22.12
N ARG A 15 -18.24 -14.38 21.45
CA ARG A 15 -18.38 -15.78 21.08
C ARG A 15 -17.10 -16.21 20.36
N ARG A 16 -16.24 -16.94 21.07
CA ARG A 16 -14.96 -17.42 20.58
C ARG A 16 -15.26 -18.48 19.53
N ASN A 17 -15.29 -18.05 18.26
CA ASN A 17 -15.56 -18.95 17.14
C ASN A 17 -14.36 -19.90 17.00
N PRO A 18 -14.53 -21.23 17.13
CA PRO A 18 -13.46 -22.18 16.94
C PRO A 18 -13.35 -22.50 15.46
N LEU A 19 -13.03 -21.49 14.64
CA LEU A 19 -12.66 -21.77 13.26
C LEU A 19 -11.23 -22.32 13.25
N PRO A 20 -10.98 -23.48 12.61
CA PRO A 20 -9.63 -23.94 12.37
C PRO A 20 -8.87 -22.82 11.64
N ARG A 21 -7.86 -22.25 12.28
CA ARG A 21 -6.94 -21.34 11.61
C ARG A 21 -6.16 -22.18 10.60
N TRP A 22 -6.62 -22.19 9.34
CA TRP A 22 -5.79 -22.63 8.23
C TRP A 22 -4.54 -21.78 8.24
N ASP A 23 -3.39 -22.41 8.42
CA ASP A 23 -2.11 -21.74 8.62
C ASP A 23 -1.70 -21.01 7.32
N PRO A 24 -1.85 -19.68 7.26
CA PRO A 24 -1.65 -18.92 6.03
C PRO A 24 -0.19 -18.92 5.58
N GLU A 25 0.74 -19.24 6.48
CA GLU A 25 2.18 -19.31 6.23
C GLU A 25 2.58 -20.54 5.42
N ALA A 26 1.94 -21.70 5.68
CA ALA A 26 2.12 -22.90 4.88
C ALA A 26 1.58 -22.71 3.46
N PHE A 27 0.42 -22.06 3.35
CA PHE A 27 -0.19 -21.74 2.05
C PHE A 27 0.60 -20.68 1.28
N GLY A 28 1.19 -19.70 1.96
CA GLY A 28 2.05 -18.68 1.35
C GLY A 28 3.31 -19.27 0.72
N ARG A 29 4.03 -20.15 1.44
CA ARG A 29 5.22 -20.83 0.91
C ARG A 29 4.92 -21.80 -0.23
N ALA A 30 3.80 -22.53 -0.16
CA ALA A 30 3.33 -23.36 -1.27
C ALA A 30 2.98 -22.50 -2.50
N SER A 31 2.29 -21.38 -2.28
CA SER A 31 1.91 -20.43 -3.34
C SER A 31 3.13 -19.80 -4.01
N GLU A 32 4.18 -19.44 -3.27
CA GLU A 32 5.42 -18.90 -3.83
C GLU A 32 6.18 -19.92 -4.70
N ARG A 33 6.12 -21.21 -4.32
CA ARG A 33 6.69 -22.30 -5.12
C ARG A 33 5.89 -22.53 -6.40
N ILE A 34 4.56 -22.52 -6.30
CA ILE A 34 3.64 -22.66 -7.43
C ILE A 34 3.76 -21.45 -8.38
N ALA A 35 3.85 -20.22 -7.86
CA ALA A 35 4.03 -19.01 -8.66
C ALA A 35 5.32 -19.03 -9.48
N ARG A 36 6.45 -19.42 -8.85
CA ARG A 36 7.72 -19.62 -9.58
C ARG A 36 7.66 -20.77 -10.59
N PHE A 37 6.85 -21.79 -10.32
CA PHE A 37 6.65 -22.92 -11.22
C PHE A 37 5.82 -22.54 -12.47
N LEU A 38 4.76 -21.75 -12.29
CA LEU A 38 3.89 -21.28 -13.38
C LEU A 38 4.53 -20.17 -14.22
N GLY A 39 5.33 -19.27 -13.63
CA GLY A 39 5.87 -18.10 -14.33
C GLY A 39 7.08 -18.36 -15.25
N THR A 40 7.81 -19.46 -15.05
CA THR A 40 9.15 -19.63 -15.67
C THR A 40 9.12 -20.44 -16.98
N GLY A 41 7.96 -20.76 -17.54
CA GLY A 41 7.85 -21.62 -18.75
C GLY A 41 8.25 -23.10 -18.53
N ARG A 42 8.81 -23.44 -17.37
CA ARG A 42 9.21 -24.80 -16.97
C ARG A 42 8.05 -25.78 -16.96
N PHE A 43 6.82 -25.34 -16.65
CA PHE A 43 5.62 -26.17 -16.72
C PHE A 43 5.38 -26.68 -18.13
N ILE A 44 5.45 -25.78 -19.13
CA ILE A 44 5.26 -26.13 -20.54
C ILE A 44 6.36 -27.09 -20.98
N ALA A 45 7.62 -26.79 -20.66
CA ALA A 45 8.75 -27.65 -21.00
C ALA A 45 8.59 -29.08 -20.43
N TRP A 46 8.15 -29.21 -19.17
CA TRP A 46 7.90 -30.52 -18.59
C TRP A 46 6.70 -31.23 -19.24
N MET A 47 5.58 -30.53 -19.47
CA MET A 47 4.44 -31.12 -20.19
C MET A 47 4.82 -31.62 -21.59
N THR A 48 5.61 -30.85 -22.34
CA THR A 48 6.11 -31.26 -23.66
C THR A 48 7.01 -32.50 -23.57
N ALA A 49 7.94 -32.54 -22.61
CA ALA A 49 8.82 -33.70 -22.43
C ALA A 49 8.04 -34.95 -21.98
N PHE A 50 7.00 -34.81 -21.16
CA PHE A 50 6.11 -35.91 -20.80
C PHE A 50 5.39 -36.48 -22.02
N VAL A 51 4.78 -35.62 -22.85
CA VAL A 51 4.10 -36.05 -24.08
C VAL A 51 5.09 -36.69 -25.07
N ALA A 52 6.27 -36.11 -25.23
CA ALA A 52 7.32 -36.65 -26.10
C ALA A 52 7.80 -38.03 -25.63
N LEU A 53 8.00 -38.22 -24.31
CA LEU A 53 8.41 -39.50 -23.74
C LEU A 53 7.31 -40.56 -23.92
N TRP A 54 6.05 -40.20 -23.70
CA TRP A 54 4.91 -41.10 -23.92
C TRP A 54 4.81 -41.56 -25.38
N LEU A 55 4.97 -40.62 -26.31
CA LEU A 55 4.94 -40.89 -27.73
C LEU A 55 6.13 -41.77 -28.14
N ALA A 56 7.35 -41.44 -27.69
CA ALA A 56 8.55 -42.24 -27.93
C ALA A 56 8.38 -43.67 -27.39
N TRP A 57 7.85 -43.82 -26.17
CA TRP A 57 7.57 -45.14 -25.60
C TRP A 57 6.60 -45.94 -26.47
N ASN A 58 5.49 -45.35 -26.92
CA ASN A 58 4.50 -46.07 -27.71
C ASN A 58 4.94 -46.38 -29.15
N ILE A 59 5.85 -45.57 -29.72
CA ILE A 59 6.41 -45.80 -31.06
C ILE A 59 7.56 -46.82 -31.03
N LEU A 60 8.50 -46.68 -30.09
CA LEU A 60 9.68 -47.54 -30.01
C LEU A 60 9.38 -48.88 -29.33
N ALA A 61 8.29 -49.01 -28.58
CA ALA A 61 7.91 -50.27 -27.96
C ALA A 61 7.54 -51.35 -29.01
N PRO A 62 8.02 -52.60 -28.83
CA PRO A 62 7.58 -53.74 -29.63
C PRO A 62 6.06 -53.90 -29.56
N SER A 63 5.42 -54.43 -30.61
CA SER A 63 3.95 -54.57 -30.73
C SER A 63 3.25 -55.27 -29.54
N ARG A 64 4.02 -55.98 -28.71
CA ARG A 64 3.58 -56.72 -27.52
C ARG A 64 3.49 -55.84 -26.26
N LEU A 65 4.19 -54.70 -26.23
CA LEU A 65 4.25 -53.74 -25.11
C LEU A 65 3.71 -52.35 -25.47
N ARG A 66 3.10 -52.18 -26.66
CA ARG A 66 2.44 -50.93 -27.03
C ARG A 66 1.20 -50.75 -26.18
N PHE A 67 1.30 -49.88 -25.19
CA PHE A 67 0.23 -49.62 -24.23
C PHE A 67 -0.89 -48.77 -24.87
N ASP A 68 -0.54 -47.89 -25.82
CA ASP A 68 -1.44 -46.95 -26.49
C ASP A 68 -1.08 -46.83 -28.00
N PRO A 69 -1.59 -47.74 -28.86
CA PRO A 69 -1.41 -47.67 -30.31
C PRO A 69 -2.08 -46.44 -30.93
N PHE A 70 -1.66 -46.05 -32.14
CA PHE A 70 -2.31 -44.98 -32.90
C PHE A 70 -3.83 -45.24 -33.00
N PRO A 71 -4.72 -44.31 -32.58
CA PRO A 71 -4.57 -42.85 -32.46
C PRO A 71 -4.25 -42.28 -31.04
N PHE A 72 -3.65 -43.04 -30.13
CA PHE A 72 -3.30 -42.62 -28.76
C PHE A 72 -4.52 -42.21 -27.90
N ILE A 73 -5.44 -43.17 -27.69
CA ILE A 73 -6.70 -42.92 -27.01
C ILE A 73 -6.48 -42.56 -25.54
N PHE A 74 -5.50 -43.19 -24.87
CA PHE A 74 -5.22 -42.92 -23.46
C PHE A 74 -4.61 -41.54 -23.26
N LEU A 75 -3.65 -41.15 -24.10
CA LEU A 75 -3.09 -39.80 -24.07
C LEU A 75 -4.18 -38.75 -24.29
N THR A 76 -5.09 -38.99 -25.24
CA THR A 76 -6.21 -38.09 -25.54
C THR A 76 -7.20 -37.99 -24.37
N LEU A 77 -7.57 -39.11 -23.76
CA LEU A 77 -8.44 -39.15 -22.58
C LEU A 77 -7.81 -38.43 -21.39
N MET A 78 -6.50 -38.59 -21.20
CA MET A 78 -5.80 -37.94 -20.10
C MET A 78 -5.70 -36.43 -20.33
N LEU A 79 -5.43 -35.98 -21.56
CA LEU A 79 -5.40 -34.55 -21.90
C LEU A 79 -6.79 -33.90 -21.79
N SER A 80 -7.86 -34.60 -22.21
CA SER A 80 -9.22 -34.08 -22.07
C SER A 80 -9.63 -33.97 -20.60
N LEU A 81 -9.26 -34.95 -19.77
CA LEU A 81 -9.45 -34.89 -18.33
C LEU A 81 -8.63 -33.75 -17.69
N GLN A 82 -7.37 -33.58 -18.13
CA GLN A 82 -6.50 -32.52 -17.63
C GLN A 82 -7.10 -31.14 -17.91
N ALA A 83 -7.63 -30.90 -19.11
CA ALA A 83 -8.34 -29.67 -19.43
C ALA A 83 -9.58 -29.46 -18.55
N SER A 84 -10.39 -30.52 -18.37
CA SER A 84 -11.62 -30.48 -17.57
C SER A 84 -11.36 -30.16 -16.10
N TYR A 85 -10.32 -30.75 -15.50
CA TYR A 85 -9.96 -30.52 -14.09
C TYR A 85 -9.16 -29.22 -13.86
N SER A 86 -8.51 -28.68 -14.90
CA SER A 86 -7.76 -27.42 -14.78
C SER A 86 -8.69 -26.23 -14.58
N ALA A 87 -9.84 -26.20 -15.24
CA ALA A 87 -10.83 -25.12 -15.10
C ALA A 87 -11.26 -24.86 -13.64
N PRO A 88 -11.74 -25.84 -12.86
CA PRO A 88 -12.13 -25.62 -11.47
C PRO A 88 -10.96 -25.28 -10.55
N LEU A 89 -9.76 -25.82 -10.82
CA LEU A 89 -8.57 -25.55 -10.00
C LEU A 89 -8.06 -24.11 -10.21
N ILE A 90 -8.07 -23.65 -11.47
CA ILE A 90 -7.78 -22.25 -11.82
C ILE A 90 -8.85 -21.34 -11.20
N LEU A 91 -10.13 -21.70 -11.28
CA LEU A 91 -11.21 -20.93 -10.67
C LEU A 91 -11.07 -20.82 -9.15
N LEU A 92 -10.63 -21.88 -8.45
CA LEU A 92 -10.35 -21.83 -7.01
C LEU A 92 -9.16 -20.92 -6.67
N ALA A 93 -8.11 -20.96 -7.50
CA ALA A 93 -6.96 -20.08 -7.34
C ALA A 93 -7.35 -18.60 -7.56
N GLN A 94 -8.19 -18.35 -8.56
CA GLN A 94 -8.72 -17.02 -8.87
C GLN A 94 -9.69 -16.51 -7.80
N TYR A 95 -10.55 -17.37 -7.24
CA TYR A 95 -11.51 -16.99 -6.18
C TYR A 95 -10.80 -16.37 -4.98
N ARG A 96 -9.61 -16.89 -4.63
CA ARG A 96 -8.80 -16.38 -3.50
C ARG A 96 -7.97 -15.15 -3.83
N GLN A 97 -7.58 -14.97 -5.09
CA GLN A 97 -6.92 -13.74 -5.53
C GLN A 97 -7.91 -12.58 -5.56
N ALA A 98 -9.11 -12.80 -6.12
CA ALA A 98 -10.18 -11.81 -6.17
C ALA A 98 -10.63 -11.34 -4.77
N ASP A 99 -10.63 -12.23 -3.77
CA ASP A 99 -10.99 -11.88 -2.40
C ASP A 99 -9.93 -11.00 -1.71
N ARG A 100 -8.64 -11.22 -1.99
CA ARG A 100 -7.54 -10.33 -1.54
C ARG A 100 -7.56 -9.00 -2.27
N ASP A 101 -7.80 -9.02 -3.58
CA ASP A 101 -7.87 -7.81 -4.40
C ASP A 101 -9.03 -6.91 -3.95
N ARG A 102 -10.16 -7.51 -3.54
CA ARG A 102 -11.29 -6.77 -2.95
C ARG A 102 -10.91 -6.03 -1.67
N VAL A 103 -10.17 -6.67 -0.76
CA VAL A 103 -9.72 -6.02 0.49
C VAL A 103 -8.73 -4.89 0.19
N ASN A 104 -7.80 -5.10 -0.74
CA ASN A 104 -6.86 -4.05 -1.16
C ASN A 104 -7.61 -2.85 -1.79
N LEU A 105 -8.60 -3.09 -2.65
CA LEU A 105 -9.44 -2.05 -3.24
C LEU A 105 -10.22 -1.23 -2.19
N GLU A 106 -10.74 -1.89 -1.16
CA GLU A 106 -11.44 -1.20 -0.06
C GLU A 106 -10.49 -0.34 0.79
N GLN A 107 -9.25 -0.80 1.01
CA GLN A 107 -8.23 -0.02 1.70
C GLN A 107 -7.76 1.18 0.88
N ASP A 108 -7.57 1.01 -0.43
CA ASP A 108 -7.19 2.08 -1.33
C ASP A 108 -8.28 3.15 -1.44
N ARG A 109 -9.57 2.77 -1.46
CA ARG A 109 -10.67 3.74 -1.37
C ARG A 109 -10.57 4.60 -0.11
N LYS A 110 -10.38 3.98 1.06
CA LYS A 110 -10.24 4.71 2.33
C LYS A 110 -9.00 5.61 2.37
N ARG A 111 -7.89 5.18 1.76
CA ARG A 111 -6.69 6.02 1.62
C ARG A 111 -6.94 7.20 0.69
N ASN A 112 -7.62 6.98 -0.42
CA ASN A 112 -7.93 8.04 -1.38
C ASN A 112 -8.86 9.10 -0.77
N GLU A 113 -9.88 8.69 -0.01
CA GLU A 113 -10.74 9.60 0.75
C GLU A 113 -9.94 10.46 1.74
N ARG A 114 -9.00 9.86 2.47
CA ARG A 114 -8.09 10.60 3.37
C ARG A 114 -7.16 11.54 2.63
N SER A 115 -6.61 11.10 1.49
CA SER A 115 -5.72 11.93 0.67
C SER A 115 -6.43 13.16 0.10
N ILE A 116 -7.71 13.04 -0.26
CA ILE A 116 -8.53 14.18 -0.70
C ILE A 116 -8.73 15.14 0.47
N ALA A 117 -9.09 14.64 1.66
CA ALA A 117 -9.25 15.47 2.84
C ALA A 117 -7.96 16.21 3.26
N ASP A 118 -6.81 15.53 3.22
CA ASP A 118 -5.51 16.13 3.50
C ASP A 118 -5.15 17.22 2.47
N THR A 119 -5.49 17.00 1.20
CA THR A 119 -5.26 17.99 0.13
C THR A 119 -6.15 19.21 0.31
N GLU A 120 -7.42 19.02 0.67
CA GLU A 120 -8.34 20.13 0.98
C GLU A 120 -7.88 20.91 2.20
N PHE A 121 -7.40 20.22 3.23
CA PHE A 121 -6.83 20.84 4.43
C PHE A 121 -5.60 21.67 4.08
N LEU A 122 -4.61 21.10 3.40
CA LEU A 122 -3.40 21.82 2.98
C LEU A 122 -3.73 23.01 2.08
N THR A 123 -4.69 22.88 1.18
CA THR A 123 -5.12 23.98 0.30
C THR A 123 -5.73 25.12 1.10
N ARG A 124 -6.55 24.81 2.12
CA ARG A 124 -7.12 25.81 3.03
C ARG A 124 -6.04 26.46 3.89
N GLU A 125 -5.11 25.68 4.41
CA GLU A 125 -3.98 26.17 5.20
C GLU A 125 -3.10 27.12 4.38
N ILE A 126 -2.79 26.76 3.14
CA ILE A 126 -2.03 27.61 2.21
C ILE A 126 -2.79 28.89 1.87
N ALA A 127 -4.11 28.82 1.68
CA ALA A 127 -4.93 30.01 1.45
C ALA A 127 -4.93 30.95 2.68
N ALA A 128 -5.01 30.40 3.90
CA ALA A 128 -4.92 31.16 5.13
C ALA A 128 -3.53 31.79 5.33
N LEU A 129 -2.47 31.02 5.09
CA LEU A 129 -1.07 31.50 5.13
C LEU A 129 -0.83 32.60 4.09
N ARG A 130 -1.36 32.46 2.88
CA ARG A 130 -1.26 33.49 1.82
C ARG A 130 -1.93 34.79 2.24
N THR A 131 -3.10 34.73 2.86
CA THR A 131 -3.81 35.92 3.34
C THR A 131 -3.04 36.59 4.48
N GLY A 132 -2.57 35.82 5.47
CA GLY A 132 -1.78 36.34 6.59
C GLY A 132 -0.43 36.92 6.16
N LEU A 133 0.27 36.28 5.22
CA LEU A 133 1.51 36.82 4.64
C LEU A 133 1.23 38.03 3.74
N GLY A 134 0.10 38.03 3.01
CA GLY A 134 -0.31 39.15 2.16
C GLY A 134 -0.57 40.44 2.94
N GLU A 135 -1.16 40.33 4.14
CA GLU A 135 -1.38 41.46 5.06
C GLU A 135 -0.09 41.95 5.71
N VAL A 136 0.86 41.06 6.03
CA VAL A 136 2.09 41.43 6.76
C VAL A 136 3.25 41.88 5.84
N ALA A 137 3.30 41.42 4.59
CA ALA A 137 4.50 41.61 3.75
C ALA A 137 4.45 42.77 2.74
N THR A 138 3.28 43.32 2.36
CA THR A 138 3.21 43.91 1.01
C THR A 138 3.46 45.42 0.91
N ARG A 139 3.44 46.20 1.99
CA ARG A 139 3.63 47.65 1.81
C ARG A 139 4.27 48.39 2.96
N ASP A 140 3.76 48.23 4.18
CA ASP A 140 4.24 49.07 5.28
C ASP A 140 5.60 48.57 5.79
N TRP A 141 5.79 47.25 5.95
CA TRP A 141 7.08 46.69 6.37
C TRP A 141 8.20 46.85 5.33
N LEU A 142 7.91 46.61 4.04
CA LEU A 142 8.90 46.80 2.97
C LEU A 142 9.29 48.29 2.83
N ARG A 143 8.35 49.20 3.11
CA ARG A 143 8.58 50.64 3.08
C ARG A 143 9.40 51.09 4.28
N ASP A 144 9.09 50.60 5.48
CA ASP A 144 9.87 50.89 6.69
C ASP A 144 11.32 50.38 6.56
N GLN A 145 11.52 49.17 6.02
CA GLN A 145 12.86 48.61 5.78
C GLN A 145 13.63 49.34 4.67
N LEU A 146 12.95 49.80 3.61
CA LEU A 146 13.56 50.64 2.57
C LEU A 146 13.88 52.05 3.09
N GLU A 147 13.12 52.55 4.06
CA GLU A 147 13.27 53.87 4.66
C GLU A 147 14.36 53.87 5.74
N ASP A 148 14.52 52.78 6.49
CA ASP A 148 15.62 52.50 7.42
C ASP A 148 16.96 52.38 6.68
N LEU A 149 17.03 51.55 5.63
CA LEU A 149 18.22 51.44 4.76
C LEU A 149 18.53 52.74 4.01
N ARG A 150 17.53 53.60 3.77
CA ARG A 150 17.70 54.93 3.16
C ARG A 150 18.03 56.02 4.17
N GLN A 151 17.76 55.82 5.47
CA GLN A 151 18.22 56.66 6.59
C GLN A 151 19.58 56.25 7.12
N GLU A 152 20.17 55.18 6.57
CA GLU A 152 21.57 54.81 6.75
C GLU A 152 22.59 55.48 5.79
N PRO A 153 22.49 56.77 5.39
CA PRO A 153 23.63 57.56 4.99
C PRO A 153 24.09 58.45 6.16
N ASP A 154 25.33 58.22 6.58
CA ASP A 154 26.18 59.22 7.27
C ASP A 154 25.88 59.49 8.77
N GLY A 155 25.79 58.43 9.59
CA GLY A 155 25.80 58.50 11.06
C GLY A 155 27.08 57.93 11.65
N GLY A 156 28.13 58.76 11.74
CA GLY A 156 29.50 58.37 12.07
C GLY A 156 29.71 57.45 13.27
N ARG A 157 30.82 56.71 13.20
CA ARG A 157 31.62 56.23 14.33
C ARG A 157 31.43 57.13 15.55
N SER A 158 30.78 56.65 16.59
CA SER A 158 31.02 57.11 17.96
C SER A 158 30.59 56.02 18.94
N ALA A 159 31.61 55.46 19.58
CA ALA A 159 31.51 54.43 20.60
C ALA A 159 30.76 54.93 21.86
N PRO A 160 30.27 54.02 22.73
CA PRO A 160 29.44 54.37 23.89
C PRO A 160 30.24 55.12 24.96
N ARG A 161 29.66 56.19 25.55
CA ARG A 161 30.15 56.82 26.79
C ARG A 161 29.11 56.69 27.92
N PRO A 162 29.50 56.20 29.12
CA PRO A 162 28.58 55.99 30.24
C PRO A 162 28.53 57.15 31.24
N GLY A 163 27.32 57.42 31.77
CA GLY A 163 27.02 58.10 33.04
C GLY A 163 27.05 59.64 33.03
N ALA A 164 26.39 60.39 33.92
CA ALA A 164 25.37 60.16 34.93
C ALA A 164 25.05 61.53 35.60
N HIS A 165 23.78 61.79 35.93
CA HIS A 165 23.24 62.55 37.08
C HIS A 165 23.58 64.04 37.41
N GLY A 166 22.51 64.78 37.75
CA GLY A 166 22.41 65.92 38.71
C GLY A 166 22.72 67.30 38.12
N GLU A 167 22.07 68.44 38.43
CA GLU A 167 21.18 68.92 39.50
C GLU A 167 20.67 70.35 39.08
N PRO A 168 19.59 70.97 39.67
CA PRO A 168 18.78 72.05 39.05
C PRO A 168 19.20 73.49 39.51
N PRO A 169 18.44 74.57 39.19
CA PRO A 169 18.99 75.91 38.93
C PRO A 169 19.02 76.87 40.14
N ALA A 170 19.92 77.85 40.07
CA ALA A 170 19.91 79.14 40.77
C ALA A 170 20.39 80.19 39.73
N ASP A 171 19.90 81.42 39.62
CA ASP A 171 19.12 82.33 40.47
C ASP A 171 18.44 83.36 39.52
#